data_AF-A0A0H4PAE8-F1
#
_entry.id   AF-A0A0H4PAE8-F1
#
_cell.length_a   1.000
_cell.length_b   1.000
_cell.length_c   1.000
_cell.angle_alpha   90.00
_cell.angle_beta   90.00
_cell.angle_gamma   90.00
#
_symmetry.space_group_name_H-M   'P 1'
#
loop_
_entity.id
_entity.type
_entity.pdbx_description
1 polymer ?
#
loop_
_entity_poly.entity_id
_entity_poly.type
_entity_poly.pdbx_seq_one_letter_code
_entity_poly.pdbx_strand_id
1 'polypeptide(L)'
;MIPEHLPPIDDFYIKTLSEISLKEVLFCAPDTPIFKAAQIMRDEKSSCLFVGDNIDTIQGVVTDITLRDNVMAIERSSKDAVKEIMDTKLVSISKESLVYEALLLMFRTKTRYLLVEEEGHFVGVTSRNKILTVQSLSPFVFIQSVKQALDEEELKEKWKQVPGMVDQLIQRGVRSEIINQIISAIADIIALRVIEQVIKKKGPPPAKFVFFVLGSEGRKEQTLKTDQDNAIIYEDKANEHRELVRDYFLDFAKTVSDHLNEIGFDYCKGGFMASNSKWTHSLSHWKKNYEEWFQESSMETVLSYGTFFDCRPIYGDFSLLENLKSFMDEQLHFPLERFFFNMAQNALQYDTQLTWLKNIKTFKVDEEEVFDIKRAMTPMVNAMRLYALANRVFETNTGKRLEILTELKVFSARESKELYQGYYYLMGLRLEKQAGAIINEGKPPLNYIKISQLTQVQLVTIKEIFKVIRDLQLKLKIKFTKSF
;
A
#
# COMPACT_ATOMS: atom_id res chain seq x y z
N MET A 1 42.85 -0.86 -12.38
CA MET A 1 42.02 -1.22 -11.21
C MET A 1 40.61 -1.45 -11.70
N ILE A 2 40.19 -2.70 -11.74
CA ILE A 2 38.82 -3.10 -12.05
C ILE A 2 38.00 -2.82 -10.78
N PRO A 3 36.78 -2.24 -10.84
CA PRO A 3 36.01 -1.99 -9.65
C PRO A 3 35.58 -3.31 -9.00
N GLU A 4 36.08 -3.58 -7.79
CA GLU A 4 35.57 -4.62 -6.89
C GLU A 4 34.21 -4.21 -6.31
N HIS A 5 33.19 -4.17 -7.15
CA HIS A 5 31.82 -4.31 -6.69
C HIS A 5 31.11 -5.24 -7.68
N LEU A 6 31.41 -6.54 -7.53
CA LEU A 6 30.42 -7.55 -7.88
C LEU A 6 29.12 -7.14 -7.17
N PRO A 7 27.97 -7.08 -7.87
CA PRO A 7 26.69 -6.94 -7.18
C PRO A 7 26.62 -8.02 -6.09
N PRO A 8 26.01 -7.75 -4.92
CA PRO A 8 25.80 -8.79 -3.93
C PRO A 8 25.18 -9.99 -4.66
N ILE A 9 25.87 -11.13 -4.61
CA ILE A 9 25.34 -12.39 -5.13
C ILE A 9 23.98 -12.53 -4.47
N ASP A 10 22.94 -12.60 -5.30
CA ASP A 10 21.55 -12.72 -4.86
C ASP A 10 21.50 -13.81 -3.78
N ASP A 11 21.09 -13.46 -2.55
CA ASP A 11 21.03 -14.35 -1.37
C ASP A 11 20.37 -15.71 -1.71
N PHE A 12 19.51 -15.69 -2.72
CA PHE A 12 18.91 -16.84 -3.38
C PHE A 12 19.87 -17.99 -3.73
N TYR A 13 21.09 -17.68 -4.17
CA TYR A 13 22.06 -18.70 -4.57
C TYR A 13 22.81 -19.33 -3.39
N ILE A 14 22.68 -18.76 -2.19
CA ILE A 14 23.44 -19.19 -1.01
C ILE A 14 22.57 -19.59 0.18
N LYS A 15 21.29 -19.20 0.23
CA LYS A 15 20.35 -19.62 1.28
C LYS A 15 20.01 -21.09 1.16
N THR A 16 19.88 -21.72 2.32
CA THR A 16 19.42 -23.11 2.48
C THR A 16 17.94 -23.16 2.83
N LEU A 17 17.30 -24.32 2.65
CA LEU A 17 15.92 -24.53 3.09
C LEU A 17 15.76 -24.46 4.62
N SER A 18 16.85 -24.66 5.38
CA SER A 18 16.88 -24.54 6.84
C SER A 18 16.58 -23.12 7.34
N GLU A 19 16.86 -22.11 6.51
CA GLU A 19 16.64 -20.70 6.80
C GLU A 19 15.21 -20.24 6.43
N ILE A 20 14.35 -21.15 5.96
CA ILE A 20 12.98 -20.85 5.54
C ILE A 20 11.99 -21.54 6.47
N SER A 21 11.02 -20.78 6.99
CA SER A 21 9.89 -21.34 7.72
C SER A 21 9.10 -22.32 6.84
N LEU A 22 9.11 -23.58 7.24
CA LEU A 22 8.35 -24.67 6.61
C LEU A 22 6.91 -24.65 7.09
N LYS A 23 5.99 -25.15 6.26
CA LYS A 23 4.62 -25.42 6.70
C LYS A 23 4.53 -26.83 7.29
N GLU A 24 3.65 -27.00 8.26
CA GLU A 24 3.26 -28.32 8.73
C GLU A 24 2.64 -29.14 7.59
N VAL A 25 2.87 -30.44 7.62
CA VAL A 25 2.32 -31.37 6.65
C VAL A 25 0.89 -31.69 7.04
N LEU A 26 -0.06 -31.29 6.20
CA LEU A 26 -1.46 -31.72 6.33
C LEU A 26 -1.62 -33.08 5.68
N PHE A 27 -2.22 -34.03 6.39
CA PHE A 27 -2.44 -35.38 5.90
C PHE A 27 -3.88 -35.89 6.14
N CYS A 28 -4.29 -36.89 5.36
CA CYS A 28 -5.53 -37.63 5.54
C CYS A 28 -5.34 -39.12 5.21
N ALA A 29 -6.18 -39.98 5.78
CA ALA A 29 -6.10 -41.42 5.54
C ALA A 29 -6.41 -41.76 4.06
N PRO A 30 -5.82 -42.83 3.48
CA PRO A 30 -6.04 -43.23 2.09
C PRO A 30 -7.51 -43.43 1.69
N ASP A 31 -8.33 -43.90 2.62
CA ASP A 31 -9.76 -44.16 2.41
C ASP A 31 -10.67 -42.94 2.67
N THR A 32 -10.08 -41.78 2.97
CA THR A 32 -10.84 -40.53 3.13
C THR A 32 -11.60 -40.21 1.84
N PRO A 33 -12.91 -39.90 1.90
CA PRO A 33 -13.65 -39.49 0.71
C PRO A 33 -13.09 -38.21 0.09
N ILE A 34 -13.03 -38.14 -1.24
CA ILE A 34 -12.51 -36.99 -1.99
C ILE A 34 -13.14 -35.66 -1.55
N PHE A 35 -14.47 -35.63 -1.36
CA PHE A 35 -15.16 -34.41 -0.90
C PHE A 35 -14.69 -33.95 0.49
N LYS A 36 -14.31 -34.89 1.36
CA LYS A 36 -13.85 -34.59 2.72
C LYS A 36 -12.44 -34.06 2.69
N ALA A 37 -11.57 -34.61 1.83
CA ALA A 37 -10.25 -34.05 1.58
C ALA A 37 -10.32 -32.61 1.03
N ALA A 38 -11.22 -32.34 0.08
CA ALA A 38 -11.45 -30.99 -0.42
C ALA A 38 -11.96 -30.03 0.67
N GLN A 39 -12.78 -30.51 1.61
CA GLN A 39 -13.19 -29.73 2.79
C GLN A 39 -12.01 -29.41 3.70
N ILE A 40 -11.15 -30.39 4.01
CA ILE A 40 -9.93 -30.18 4.81
C ILE A 40 -9.05 -29.12 4.14
N MET A 41 -8.78 -29.26 2.84
CA MET A 41 -8.00 -28.30 2.06
C MET A 41 -8.58 -26.87 2.13
N ARG A 42 -9.91 -26.74 2.02
CA ARG A 42 -10.59 -25.45 2.12
C ARG A 42 -10.49 -24.85 3.53
N ASP A 43 -10.77 -25.65 4.55
CA ASP A 43 -10.85 -25.19 5.94
C ASP A 43 -9.45 -24.79 6.46
N GLU A 44 -8.41 -25.54 6.07
CA GLU A 44 -6.99 -25.25 6.34
C GLU A 44 -6.36 -24.24 5.35
N LYS A 45 -7.11 -23.79 4.34
CA LYS A 45 -6.63 -22.89 3.27
C LYS A 45 -5.34 -23.38 2.59
N SER A 46 -5.27 -24.69 2.34
CA SER A 46 -4.15 -25.35 1.68
C SER A 46 -4.55 -25.88 0.29
N SER A 47 -3.67 -25.69 -0.68
CA SER A 47 -3.81 -26.24 -2.05
C SER A 47 -3.14 -27.61 -2.22
N CYS A 48 -2.64 -28.20 -1.13
CA CYS A 48 -2.14 -29.58 -1.09
C CYS A 48 -2.57 -30.30 0.20
N LEU A 49 -2.82 -31.59 0.08
CA LEU A 49 -3.08 -32.52 1.19
C LEU A 49 -2.33 -33.83 0.92
N PHE A 50 -1.49 -34.25 1.84
CA PHE A 50 -0.78 -35.52 1.75
C PHE A 50 -1.70 -36.67 2.16
N VAL A 51 -1.47 -37.85 1.61
CA VAL A 51 -2.28 -39.04 1.87
C VAL A 51 -1.42 -40.05 2.60
N GLY A 52 -1.80 -40.38 3.83
CA GLY A 52 -1.03 -41.21 4.76
C GLY A 52 -1.57 -41.06 6.19
N ASP A 53 -1.23 -41.99 7.07
CA ASP A 53 -1.70 -41.98 8.46
C ASP A 53 -0.92 -40.96 9.31
N ASN A 54 0.34 -40.75 8.95
CA ASN A 54 1.25 -39.79 9.55
C ASN A 54 2.33 -39.38 8.54
N ILE A 55 3.25 -38.52 8.97
CA ILE A 55 4.30 -37.96 8.11
C ILE A 55 5.25 -39.04 7.56
N ASP A 56 5.50 -40.12 8.31
CA ASP A 56 6.41 -41.21 7.90
C ASP A 56 5.75 -42.22 6.94
N THR A 57 4.42 -42.15 6.81
CA THR A 57 3.61 -43.11 6.04
C THR A 57 2.91 -42.45 4.85
N ILE A 58 3.43 -41.33 4.37
CA ILE A 58 2.89 -40.63 3.20
C ILE A 58 3.02 -41.52 1.95
N GLN A 59 1.89 -41.80 1.32
CA GLN A 59 1.73 -42.64 0.12
C GLN A 59 1.54 -41.80 -1.15
N GLY A 60 1.07 -40.57 -1.00
CA GLY A 60 0.81 -39.68 -2.13
C GLY A 60 0.36 -38.28 -1.72
N VAL A 61 0.02 -37.48 -2.72
CA VAL A 61 -0.43 -36.09 -2.52
C VAL A 61 -1.63 -35.78 -3.42
N VAL A 62 -2.60 -35.06 -2.87
CA VAL A 62 -3.74 -34.49 -3.59
C VAL A 62 -3.56 -32.98 -3.64
N THR A 63 -3.76 -32.40 -4.82
CA THR A 63 -3.72 -30.95 -5.05
C THR A 63 -4.98 -30.47 -5.77
N ASP A 64 -5.17 -29.16 -5.88
CA ASP A 64 -6.26 -28.58 -6.68
C ASP A 64 -6.25 -29.07 -8.14
N ILE A 65 -5.06 -29.36 -8.69
CA ILE A 65 -4.90 -29.94 -10.04
C ILE A 65 -5.42 -31.37 -10.06
N THR A 66 -5.08 -32.17 -9.06
CA THR A 66 -5.55 -33.55 -8.91
C THR A 66 -7.08 -33.59 -8.82
N LEU A 67 -7.69 -32.71 -8.00
CA LEU A 67 -9.14 -32.62 -7.87
C LEU A 67 -9.80 -32.18 -9.19
N ARG A 68 -9.24 -31.18 -9.88
CA ARG A 68 -9.77 -30.71 -11.16
C ARG A 68 -9.70 -31.78 -12.25
N ASP A 69 -8.54 -32.39 -12.43
CA ASP A 69 -8.25 -33.24 -13.58
C ASP A 69 -8.73 -34.69 -13.37
N ASN A 70 -8.62 -35.23 -12.14
CA ASN A 70 -8.96 -36.63 -11.85
C ASN A 70 -10.34 -36.81 -11.22
N VAL A 71 -11.03 -35.71 -10.88
CA VAL A 71 -12.39 -35.76 -10.33
C VAL A 71 -13.36 -35.02 -11.23
N MET A 72 -13.19 -33.70 -11.36
CA MET A 72 -14.16 -32.86 -12.06
C MET A 72 -14.18 -33.11 -13.57
N ALA A 73 -13.00 -33.20 -14.20
CA ALA A 73 -12.90 -33.32 -15.66
C ALA A 73 -13.42 -34.66 -16.20
N ILE A 74 -13.51 -35.69 -15.36
CA ILE A 74 -13.98 -37.03 -15.73
C ILE A 74 -15.26 -37.44 -14.97
N GLU A 75 -15.92 -36.50 -14.29
CA GLU A 75 -17.13 -36.73 -13.51
C GLU A 75 -17.03 -37.88 -12.49
N ARG A 76 -15.85 -38.06 -11.86
CA ARG A 76 -15.67 -39.07 -10.81
C ARG A 76 -16.53 -38.72 -9.59
N SER A 77 -17.07 -39.76 -8.94
CA SER A 77 -17.81 -39.60 -7.69
C SER A 77 -16.93 -38.99 -6.59
N SER A 78 -17.39 -37.89 -6.00
CA SER A 78 -16.69 -37.24 -4.90
C SER A 78 -16.70 -38.07 -3.61
N LYS A 79 -17.44 -39.18 -3.57
CA LYS A 79 -17.50 -40.12 -2.43
C LYS A 79 -16.41 -41.18 -2.48
N ASP A 80 -15.70 -41.30 -3.61
CA ASP A 80 -14.63 -42.28 -3.78
C ASP A 80 -13.44 -41.90 -2.90
N ALA A 81 -12.56 -42.87 -2.64
CA ALA A 81 -11.39 -42.68 -1.77
C ALA A 81 -10.31 -41.83 -2.43
N VAL A 82 -9.62 -40.99 -1.65
CA VAL A 82 -8.53 -40.14 -2.15
C VAL A 82 -7.35 -40.92 -2.73
N LYS A 83 -7.07 -42.14 -2.24
CA LYS A 83 -6.02 -43.01 -2.79
C LYS A 83 -6.19 -43.31 -4.28
N GLU A 84 -7.43 -43.24 -4.79
CA GLU A 84 -7.75 -43.51 -6.18
C GLU A 84 -7.39 -42.34 -7.12
N ILE A 85 -7.13 -41.15 -6.58
CA ILE A 85 -6.81 -39.94 -7.36
C ILE A 85 -5.42 -39.37 -7.05
N MET A 86 -4.83 -39.71 -5.90
CA MET A 86 -3.59 -39.10 -5.44
C MET A 86 -2.43 -39.29 -6.43
N ASP A 87 -1.54 -38.32 -6.47
CA ASP A 87 -0.25 -38.49 -7.14
C ASP A 87 0.69 -39.25 -6.18
N THR A 88 1.11 -40.44 -6.59
CA THR A 88 2.02 -41.28 -5.79
C THR A 88 3.49 -40.86 -5.93
N LYS A 89 3.80 -39.93 -6.84
CA LYS A 89 5.16 -39.43 -7.04
C LYS A 89 5.47 -38.33 -6.04
N LEU A 90 5.89 -38.74 -4.86
CA LEU A 90 6.42 -37.83 -3.85
C LEU A 90 7.80 -37.32 -4.30
N VAL A 91 8.00 -36.01 -4.16
CA VAL A 91 9.29 -35.37 -4.42
C VAL A 91 9.71 -34.69 -3.14
N SER A 92 10.86 -35.11 -2.62
CA SER A 92 11.45 -34.56 -1.41
C SER A 92 12.82 -33.92 -1.68
N ILE A 93 13.28 -33.14 -0.71
CA ILE A 93 14.58 -32.46 -0.74
C ILE A 93 15.10 -32.30 0.68
N SER A 94 16.42 -32.32 0.87
CA SER A 94 17.02 -32.12 2.20
C SER A 94 16.88 -30.67 2.66
N LYS A 95 16.71 -30.46 3.96
CA LYS A 95 16.61 -29.15 4.61
C LYS A 95 17.88 -28.30 4.46
N GLU A 96 19.02 -28.95 4.25
CA GLU A 96 20.32 -28.32 4.02
C GLU A 96 20.52 -27.89 2.55
N SER A 97 19.63 -28.32 1.64
CA SER A 97 19.74 -27.99 0.22
C SER A 97 19.53 -26.50 -0.04
N LEU A 98 20.16 -25.99 -1.08
CA LEU A 98 20.07 -24.59 -1.46
C LEU A 98 18.70 -24.28 -2.08
N VAL A 99 18.21 -23.07 -1.87
CA VAL A 99 16.88 -22.64 -2.33
C VAL A 99 16.73 -22.74 -3.85
N TYR A 100 17.79 -22.43 -4.61
CA TYR A 100 17.75 -22.57 -6.07
C TYR A 100 17.64 -24.05 -6.51
N GLU A 101 18.23 -24.98 -5.76
CA GLU A 101 18.17 -26.42 -6.06
C GLU A 101 16.75 -26.93 -5.92
N ALA A 102 16.05 -26.49 -4.87
CA ALA A 102 14.63 -26.76 -4.67
C ALA A 102 13.77 -26.28 -5.85
N LEU A 103 14.03 -25.08 -6.38
CA LEU A 103 13.32 -24.58 -7.56
C LEU A 103 13.65 -25.36 -8.83
N LEU A 104 14.92 -25.68 -9.05
CA LEU A 104 15.33 -26.51 -10.20
C LEU A 104 14.66 -27.89 -10.14
N LEU A 105 14.58 -28.49 -8.95
CA LEU A 105 13.88 -29.75 -8.74
C LEU A 105 12.38 -29.62 -9.04
N MET A 106 11.72 -28.55 -8.58
CA MET A 106 10.32 -28.26 -8.91
C MET A 106 10.11 -28.06 -10.42
N PHE A 107 11.01 -27.37 -11.11
CA PHE A 107 10.94 -27.19 -12.57
C PHE A 107 11.09 -28.53 -13.32
N ARG A 108 12.06 -29.36 -12.93
CA ARG A 108 12.31 -30.67 -13.56
C ARG A 108 11.18 -31.66 -13.35
N THR A 109 10.64 -31.70 -12.13
CA THR A 109 9.59 -32.66 -11.74
C THR A 109 8.18 -32.15 -12.02
N LYS A 110 8.02 -30.85 -12.31
CA LYS A 110 6.74 -30.12 -12.41
C LYS A 110 5.92 -30.11 -11.13
N THR A 111 6.47 -30.59 -10.00
CA THR A 111 5.79 -30.49 -8.70
C THR A 111 5.75 -29.04 -8.23
N ARG A 112 4.70 -28.69 -7.49
CA ARG A 112 4.54 -27.40 -6.83
C ARG A 112 4.91 -27.42 -5.35
N TYR A 113 5.06 -28.62 -4.79
CA TYR A 113 5.31 -28.88 -3.38
C TYR A 113 6.48 -29.84 -3.25
N LEU A 114 7.36 -29.56 -2.29
CA LEU A 114 8.44 -30.46 -1.89
C LEU A 114 8.26 -30.80 -0.42
N LEU A 115 8.30 -32.09 -0.11
CA LEU A 115 8.54 -32.54 1.25
C LEU A 115 9.99 -32.21 1.62
N VAL A 116 10.19 -31.69 2.82
CA VAL A 116 11.52 -31.33 3.31
C VAL A 116 11.96 -32.37 4.33
N GLU A 117 13.12 -32.94 4.11
CA GLU A 117 13.71 -33.99 4.93
C GLU A 117 14.88 -33.44 5.77
N GLU A 118 14.98 -33.88 7.02
CA GLU A 118 16.13 -33.65 7.91
C GLU A 118 16.47 -34.98 8.57
N GLU A 119 17.72 -35.43 8.48
CA GLU A 119 18.18 -36.71 9.07
C GLU A 119 17.28 -37.92 8.72
N GLY A 120 16.76 -37.97 7.48
CA GLY A 120 15.95 -39.08 6.98
C GLY A 120 14.48 -39.05 7.40
N HIS A 121 14.01 -38.00 8.08
CA HIS A 121 12.61 -37.80 8.44
C HIS A 121 12.05 -36.56 7.76
N PHE A 122 10.77 -36.60 7.38
CA PHE A 122 10.09 -35.42 6.89
C PHE A 122 9.82 -34.45 8.05
N VAL A 123 10.20 -33.19 7.88
CA VAL A 123 10.04 -32.13 8.90
C VAL A 123 9.06 -31.05 8.48
N GLY A 124 8.57 -31.08 7.23
CA GLY A 124 7.61 -30.10 6.74
C GLY A 124 7.43 -30.15 5.23
N VAL A 125 6.66 -29.19 4.72
CA VAL A 125 6.46 -28.97 3.29
C VAL A 125 6.79 -27.53 2.91
N THR A 126 7.43 -27.37 1.75
CA THR A 126 7.57 -26.07 1.09
C THR A 126 6.86 -26.07 -0.26
N SER A 127 6.43 -24.89 -0.71
CA SER A 127 5.77 -24.71 -2.00
C SER A 127 6.58 -23.79 -2.90
N ARG A 128 6.39 -23.90 -4.21
CA ARG A 128 7.04 -23.01 -5.17
C ARG A 128 6.81 -21.54 -4.85
N ASN A 129 5.58 -21.19 -4.46
CA ASN A 129 5.25 -19.83 -4.07
C ASN A 129 6.00 -19.42 -2.80
N LYS A 130 6.09 -20.29 -1.78
CA LYS A 130 6.85 -20.03 -0.55
C LYS A 130 8.34 -19.84 -0.86
N ILE A 131 8.94 -20.68 -1.69
CA ILE A 131 10.34 -20.51 -2.09
C ILE A 131 10.54 -19.18 -2.83
N LEU A 132 9.65 -18.84 -3.77
CA LEU A 132 9.71 -17.56 -4.46
C LEU A 132 9.48 -16.37 -3.51
N THR A 133 8.77 -16.55 -2.38
CA THR A 133 8.63 -15.47 -1.37
C THR A 133 9.92 -15.17 -0.63
N VAL A 134 10.79 -16.17 -0.46
CA VAL A 134 12.13 -15.99 0.14
C VAL A 134 13.00 -15.12 -0.75
N GLN A 135 12.74 -15.13 -2.05
CA GLN A 135 13.45 -14.29 -3.00
C GLN A 135 13.23 -12.81 -2.68
N SER A 136 12.07 -12.33 -2.21
CA SER A 136 11.77 -10.90 -1.98
C SER A 136 12.13 -9.91 -3.11
N LEU A 137 12.71 -10.36 -4.24
CA LEU A 137 13.12 -9.53 -5.38
C LEU A 137 11.93 -9.15 -6.25
N SER A 138 10.79 -9.84 -6.09
CA SER A 138 9.54 -9.52 -6.76
C SER A 138 8.58 -8.87 -5.76
N PRO A 139 8.22 -7.58 -5.95
CA PRO A 139 7.26 -6.89 -5.11
C PRO A 139 5.92 -7.62 -4.98
N PHE A 140 5.48 -8.31 -6.03
CA PHE A 140 4.23 -9.08 -6.01
C PHE A 140 4.28 -10.25 -5.03
N VAL A 141 5.42 -10.92 -4.97
CA VAL A 141 5.59 -12.05 -4.06
C VAL A 141 5.71 -11.57 -2.61
N PHE A 142 6.38 -10.44 -2.41
CA PHE A 142 6.42 -9.78 -1.11
C PHE A 142 5.00 -9.40 -0.63
N ILE A 143 4.22 -8.71 -1.47
CA ILE A 143 2.81 -8.35 -1.23
C ILE A 143 1.98 -9.59 -0.86
N GLN A 144 2.15 -10.69 -1.60
CA GLN A 144 1.46 -11.95 -1.30
C GLN A 144 1.84 -12.50 0.09
N SER A 145 3.09 -12.34 0.51
CA SER A 145 3.53 -12.74 1.85
C SER A 145 2.92 -11.87 2.95
N VAL A 146 2.76 -10.56 2.74
CA VAL A 146 2.05 -9.66 3.68
C VAL A 146 0.59 -10.09 3.83
N LYS A 147 -0.07 -10.44 2.72
CA LYS A 147 -1.46 -10.92 2.74
C LYS A 147 -1.62 -12.24 3.50
N GLN A 148 -0.58 -13.07 3.55
CA GLN A 148 -0.57 -14.37 4.24
C GLN A 148 -0.19 -14.27 5.72
N ALA A 149 0.21 -13.09 6.20
CA ALA A 149 0.64 -12.92 7.58
C ALA A 149 -0.47 -13.32 8.56
N LEU A 150 -0.11 -14.12 9.56
CA LEU A 150 -1.05 -14.75 10.49
C LEU A 150 -1.44 -13.82 11.64
N ASP A 151 -0.49 -13.03 12.12
CA ASP A 151 -0.63 -12.15 13.28
C ASP A 151 0.04 -10.78 13.07
N GLU A 152 -0.08 -9.94 14.08
CA GLU A 152 0.41 -8.56 14.10
C GLU A 152 1.94 -8.46 14.10
N GLU A 153 2.62 -9.39 14.79
CA GLU A 153 4.08 -9.43 14.82
C GLU A 153 4.65 -9.78 13.44
N GLU A 154 4.04 -10.72 12.70
CA GLU A 154 4.44 -11.01 11.33
C GLU A 154 4.21 -9.79 10.42
N LEU A 155 3.10 -9.05 10.56
CA LEU A 155 2.86 -7.82 9.79
C LEU A 155 3.92 -6.74 10.09
N LYS A 156 4.33 -6.60 11.34
CA LYS A 156 5.41 -5.70 11.78
C LYS A 156 6.75 -6.08 11.16
N GLU A 157 7.11 -7.35 11.20
CA GLU A 157 8.35 -7.82 10.56
C GLU A 157 8.32 -7.65 9.03
N LYS A 158 7.15 -7.79 8.39
CA LYS A 158 7.00 -7.44 6.98
C LYS A 158 7.17 -5.95 6.75
N TRP A 159 6.54 -5.08 7.53
CA TRP A 159 6.68 -3.63 7.36
C TRP A 159 8.14 -3.16 7.48
N LYS A 160 8.91 -3.73 8.41
CA LYS A 160 10.35 -3.47 8.57
C LYS A 160 11.20 -3.84 7.34
N GLN A 161 10.73 -4.75 6.48
CA GLN A 161 11.43 -5.16 5.25
C GLN A 161 11.16 -4.22 4.07
N VAL A 162 10.11 -3.38 4.13
CA VAL A 162 9.70 -2.49 3.04
C VAL A 162 10.81 -1.51 2.61
N PRO A 163 11.57 -0.85 3.52
CA PRO A 163 12.68 0.01 3.14
C PRO A 163 13.70 -0.69 2.24
N GLY A 164 14.11 -1.91 2.58
CA GLY A 164 15.07 -2.70 1.80
C GLY A 164 14.56 -3.03 0.40
N MET A 165 13.29 -3.42 0.29
CA MET A 165 12.65 -3.63 -1.01
C MET A 165 12.60 -2.33 -1.84
N VAL A 166 12.27 -1.20 -1.22
CA VAL A 166 12.22 0.11 -1.89
C VAL A 166 13.60 0.49 -2.44
N ASP A 167 14.66 0.34 -1.64
CA ASP A 167 16.03 0.61 -2.09
C ASP A 167 16.41 -0.24 -3.31
N GLN A 168 16.15 -1.55 -3.27
CA GLN A 168 16.41 -2.46 -4.39
C GLN A 168 15.67 -2.04 -5.67
N LEU A 169 14.41 -1.59 -5.56
CA LEU A 169 13.64 -1.11 -6.71
C LEU A 169 14.22 0.18 -7.29
N ILE A 170 14.68 1.10 -6.45
CA ILE A 170 15.33 2.34 -6.87
C ILE A 170 16.63 2.04 -7.61
N GLN A 171 17.48 1.15 -7.07
CA GLN A 171 18.75 0.76 -7.69
C GLN A 171 18.55 0.10 -9.07
N ARG A 172 17.40 -0.54 -9.29
CA ARG A 172 16.99 -1.13 -10.59
C ARG A 172 16.38 -0.12 -11.55
N GLY A 173 16.27 1.16 -11.17
CA GLY A 173 15.68 2.21 -12.01
C GLY A 173 14.17 2.12 -12.16
N VAL A 174 13.47 1.44 -11.24
CA VAL A 174 12.00 1.39 -11.24
C VAL A 174 11.46 2.80 -10.97
N ARG A 175 10.45 3.22 -11.75
CA ARG A 175 9.84 4.55 -11.61
C ARG A 175 9.22 4.70 -10.22
N SER A 176 9.45 5.85 -9.59
CA SER A 176 8.93 6.18 -8.24
C SER A 176 7.41 6.03 -8.13
N GLU A 177 6.66 6.34 -9.18
CA GLU A 177 5.22 6.06 -9.29
C GLU A 177 4.87 4.61 -8.93
N ILE A 178 5.59 3.65 -9.52
CA ILE A 178 5.36 2.22 -9.31
C ILE A 178 5.74 1.84 -7.88
N ILE A 179 6.85 2.39 -7.37
CA ILE A 179 7.31 2.14 -6.01
C ILE A 179 6.27 2.64 -4.99
N ASN A 180 5.72 3.85 -5.17
CA ASN A 180 4.66 4.36 -4.30
C ASN A 180 3.41 3.48 -4.33
N GLN A 181 3.02 2.97 -5.51
CA GLN A 181 1.88 2.06 -5.62
C GLN A 181 2.13 0.75 -4.86
N ILE A 182 3.36 0.23 -4.90
CA ILE A 182 3.76 -0.96 -4.13
C ILE A 182 3.71 -0.67 -2.62
N ILE A 183 4.31 0.43 -2.16
CA ILE A 183 4.28 0.82 -0.73
C ILE A 183 2.82 0.97 -0.27
N SER A 184 2.00 1.67 -1.04
CA SER A 184 0.59 1.89 -0.72
C SER A 184 -0.21 0.57 -0.71
N ALA A 185 0.05 -0.35 -1.63
CA ALA A 185 -0.59 -1.66 -1.63
C ALA A 185 -0.23 -2.50 -0.40
N ILE A 186 1.02 -2.40 0.07
CA ILE A 186 1.45 -3.08 1.30
C ILE A 186 0.77 -2.46 2.52
N ALA A 187 0.76 -1.12 2.61
CA ALA A 187 0.07 -0.39 3.67
C ALA A 187 -1.44 -0.75 3.73
N ASP A 188 -2.12 -0.72 2.58
CA ASP A 188 -3.53 -1.11 2.44
C ASP A 188 -3.78 -2.54 2.96
N ILE A 189 -2.92 -3.50 2.59
CA ILE A 189 -3.06 -4.89 3.02
C ILE A 189 -2.86 -5.02 4.53
N ILE A 190 -1.87 -4.33 5.10
CA ILE A 190 -1.66 -4.33 6.54
C ILE A 190 -2.89 -3.75 7.25
N ALA A 191 -3.40 -2.60 6.82
CA ALA A 191 -4.60 -1.98 7.38
C ALA A 191 -5.82 -2.91 7.29
N LEU A 192 -6.02 -3.57 6.15
CA LEU A 192 -7.07 -4.57 5.98
C LEU A 192 -6.95 -5.71 7.00
N ARG A 193 -5.76 -6.28 7.18
CA ARG A 193 -5.54 -7.39 8.12
C ARG A 193 -5.79 -6.96 9.56
N VAL A 194 -5.34 -5.77 9.95
CA VAL A 194 -5.61 -5.20 11.28
C VAL A 194 -7.12 -5.03 11.49
N ILE A 195 -7.82 -4.42 10.53
CA ILE A 195 -9.27 -4.21 10.60
C ILE A 195 -10.02 -5.55 10.74
N GLU A 196 -9.68 -6.55 9.93
CA GLU A 196 -10.27 -7.90 10.00
C GLU A 196 -10.06 -8.56 11.37
N GLN A 197 -8.85 -8.45 11.93
CA GLN A 197 -8.52 -9.00 13.25
C GLN A 197 -9.28 -8.28 14.37
N VAL A 198 -9.38 -6.96 14.32
CA VAL A 198 -10.13 -6.17 15.31
C VAL A 198 -11.61 -6.53 15.26
N ILE A 199 -12.22 -6.64 14.08
CA ILE A 199 -13.62 -7.08 13.92
C ILE A 199 -13.81 -8.50 14.46
N LYS A 200 -12.89 -9.42 14.16
CA LYS A 200 -12.95 -10.80 14.67
C LYS A 200 -12.96 -10.84 16.20
N LYS A 201 -12.23 -9.94 16.87
CA LYS A 201 -12.19 -9.85 18.35
C LYS A 201 -13.40 -9.13 18.94
N LYS A 202 -13.85 -8.02 18.34
CA LYS A 202 -14.94 -7.18 18.87
C LYS A 202 -16.34 -7.71 18.54
N GLY A 203 -16.46 -8.51 17.49
CA GLY A 203 -17.75 -8.93 16.94
C GLY A 203 -18.19 -8.10 15.72
N PRO A 204 -19.33 -8.44 15.11
CA PRO A 204 -19.82 -7.75 13.94
C PRO A 204 -20.18 -6.28 14.25
N PRO A 205 -19.92 -5.33 13.33
CA PRO A 205 -20.27 -3.93 13.52
C PRO A 205 -21.80 -3.75 13.61
N PRO A 206 -22.29 -2.78 14.42
CA PRO A 206 -23.73 -2.55 14.63
C PRO A 206 -24.43 -1.85 13.46
N ALA A 207 -23.67 -1.44 12.44
CA ALA A 207 -24.15 -0.73 11.27
C ALA A 207 -23.20 -0.98 10.09
N LYS A 208 -23.70 -0.83 8.86
CA LYS A 208 -22.81 -0.73 7.69
C LYS A 208 -21.87 0.46 7.86
N PHE A 209 -20.62 0.28 7.47
CA PHE A 209 -19.62 1.33 7.55
C PHE A 209 -18.57 1.17 6.45
N VAL A 210 -17.83 2.24 6.18
CA VAL A 210 -16.61 2.21 5.39
C VAL A 210 -15.50 2.88 6.18
N PHE A 211 -14.36 2.18 6.27
CA PHE A 211 -13.09 2.74 6.68
C PHE A 211 -12.35 3.19 5.43
N PHE A 212 -11.94 4.46 5.40
CA PHE A 212 -11.32 5.07 4.24
C PHE A 212 -10.10 5.90 4.64
N VAL A 213 -9.19 6.06 3.70
CA VAL A 213 -7.89 6.71 3.89
C VAL A 213 -7.83 8.00 3.09
N LEU A 214 -6.98 8.92 3.53
CA LEU A 214 -6.87 10.28 3.03
C LEU A 214 -5.43 10.57 2.58
N GLY A 215 -5.18 11.79 2.09
CA GLY A 215 -3.82 12.27 1.89
C GLY A 215 -2.98 11.41 0.95
N SER A 216 -1.71 11.18 1.29
CA SER A 216 -0.81 10.36 0.44
C SER A 216 -1.31 8.93 0.25
N GLU A 217 -1.91 8.33 1.27
CA GLU A 217 -2.46 6.98 1.19
C GLU A 217 -3.65 6.91 0.25
N GLY A 218 -4.56 7.89 0.36
CA GLY A 218 -5.70 8.02 -0.54
C GLY A 218 -5.31 8.30 -2.00
N ARG A 219 -4.17 8.97 -2.23
CA ARG A 219 -3.58 9.16 -3.57
C ARG A 219 -2.75 7.97 -4.08
N LYS A 220 -2.52 6.95 -3.25
CA LYS A 220 -1.55 5.86 -3.53
C LYS A 220 -0.12 6.37 -3.78
N GLU A 221 0.26 7.39 -3.02
CA GLU A 221 1.55 8.08 -3.06
C GLU A 221 2.33 7.92 -1.74
N GLN A 222 2.05 6.84 -1.00
CA GLN A 222 2.67 6.56 0.30
C GLN A 222 4.19 6.44 0.17
N THR A 223 4.93 6.90 1.18
CA THR A 223 6.39 6.75 1.27
C THR A 223 6.79 6.09 2.58
N LEU A 224 8.10 5.92 2.83
CA LEU A 224 8.60 5.23 4.02
C LEU A 224 8.42 6.05 5.32
N LYS A 225 8.27 7.37 5.21
CA LYS A 225 7.77 8.22 6.30
C LYS A 225 6.26 8.34 6.20
N THR A 226 5.55 7.44 6.88
CA THR A 226 4.08 7.37 6.85
C THR A 226 3.49 7.67 8.22
N ASP A 227 2.39 8.41 8.22
CA ASP A 227 1.46 8.55 9.32
C ASP A 227 0.11 7.91 8.93
N GLN A 228 -0.80 7.82 9.91
CA GLN A 228 -2.15 7.31 9.71
C GLN A 228 -3.12 8.43 9.34
N ASP A 229 -3.56 8.50 8.09
CA ASP A 229 -4.57 9.45 7.63
C ASP A 229 -5.85 8.69 7.23
N ASN A 230 -6.82 8.57 8.14
CA ASN A 230 -8.02 7.76 7.95
C ASN A 230 -9.27 8.31 8.64
N ALA A 231 -10.43 7.79 8.24
CA ALA A 231 -11.74 8.21 8.72
C ALA A 231 -12.78 7.08 8.55
N ILE A 232 -13.93 7.22 9.21
CA ILE A 232 -15.06 6.29 9.12
C ILE A 232 -16.34 7.02 8.73
N ILE A 233 -17.07 6.44 7.78
CA ILE A 233 -18.47 6.74 7.50
C ILE A 233 -19.30 5.53 7.92
N TYR A 234 -20.35 5.71 8.72
CA TYR A 234 -21.35 4.67 8.98
C TYR A 234 -22.74 5.07 8.45
N GLU A 235 -23.60 4.09 8.20
CA GLU A 235 -24.98 4.35 7.79
C GLU A 235 -25.77 5.09 8.89
N ASP A 236 -26.71 5.94 8.47
CA ASP A 236 -27.57 6.63 9.42
C ASP A 236 -28.49 5.64 10.17
N LYS A 237 -28.59 5.82 11.48
CA LYS A 237 -29.46 5.04 12.37
C LYS A 237 -30.47 5.93 13.08
N ALA A 238 -31.55 5.32 13.55
CA ALA A 238 -32.55 5.97 14.39
C ALA A 238 -31.90 6.57 15.65
N ASN A 239 -32.49 7.65 16.18
CA ASN A 239 -31.88 8.46 17.24
C ASN A 239 -31.46 7.64 18.47
N GLU A 240 -32.28 6.67 18.89
CA GLU A 240 -32.02 5.79 20.05
C GLU A 240 -30.76 4.91 19.91
N HIS A 241 -30.25 4.70 18.71
CA HIS A 241 -29.06 3.86 18.46
C HIS A 241 -27.82 4.67 18.05
N ARG A 242 -27.93 5.99 17.87
CA ARG A 242 -26.84 6.82 17.33
C ARG A 242 -25.60 6.82 18.23
N GLU A 243 -25.79 7.00 19.53
CA GLU A 243 -24.67 7.06 20.49
C GLU A 243 -23.96 5.70 20.59
N LEU A 244 -24.72 4.62 20.77
CA LEU A 244 -24.17 3.26 20.83
C LEU A 244 -23.37 2.87 19.58
N VAL A 245 -23.87 3.23 18.39
CA VAL A 245 -23.18 2.96 17.12
C VAL A 245 -21.91 3.79 17.01
N ARG A 246 -21.96 5.07 17.40
CA ARG A 246 -20.80 5.95 17.37
C ARG A 246 -19.72 5.49 18.35
N ASP A 247 -20.09 5.12 19.57
CA ASP A 247 -19.17 4.64 20.59
C ASP A 247 -18.46 3.37 20.14
N TYR A 248 -19.19 2.42 19.53
CA TYR A 248 -18.59 1.24 18.93
C TYR A 248 -17.53 1.61 17.88
N PHE A 249 -17.84 2.53 16.95
CA PHE A 249 -16.89 2.88 15.89
C PHE A 249 -15.70 3.69 16.39
N LEU A 250 -15.85 4.51 17.45
CA LEU A 250 -14.73 5.21 18.06
C LEU A 250 -13.77 4.25 18.76
N ASP A 251 -14.30 3.30 19.51
CA ASP A 251 -13.50 2.25 20.17
C ASP A 251 -12.84 1.32 19.14
N PHE A 252 -13.57 0.93 18.09
CA PHE A 252 -13.03 0.20 16.94
C PHE A 252 -11.89 0.98 16.27
N ALA A 253 -12.10 2.26 15.93
CA ALA A 253 -11.10 3.09 15.28
C ALA A 253 -9.85 3.28 16.13
N LYS A 254 -10.02 3.50 17.44
CA LYS A 254 -8.91 3.56 18.38
C LYS A 254 -8.12 2.25 18.38
N THR A 255 -8.79 1.11 18.49
CA THR A 255 -8.12 -0.21 18.50
C THR A 255 -7.33 -0.44 17.21
N VAL A 256 -7.90 -0.11 16.04
CA VAL A 256 -7.20 -0.21 14.74
C VAL A 256 -5.98 0.71 14.69
N SER A 257 -6.11 1.95 15.16
CA SER A 257 -5.01 2.91 15.17
C SER A 257 -3.86 2.50 16.09
N ASP A 258 -4.18 1.93 17.26
CA ASP A 258 -3.18 1.44 18.22
C ASP A 258 -2.35 0.32 17.58
N HIS A 259 -2.99 -0.68 16.96
CA HIS A 259 -2.30 -1.80 16.29
C HIS A 259 -1.47 -1.33 15.09
N LEU A 260 -2.01 -0.43 14.25
CA LEU A 260 -1.25 0.14 13.13
C LEU A 260 0.01 0.87 13.63
N ASN A 261 -0.08 1.58 14.76
CA ASN A 261 1.07 2.24 15.37
C ASN A 261 2.10 1.22 15.89
N GLU A 262 1.66 0.10 16.48
CA GLU A 262 2.57 -0.98 16.93
C GLU A 262 3.32 -1.66 15.78
N ILE A 263 2.70 -1.77 14.60
CA ILE A 263 3.31 -2.28 13.37
C ILE A 263 4.34 -1.29 12.79
N GLY A 264 4.11 0.02 12.94
CA GLY A 264 5.04 1.07 12.49
C GLY A 264 4.42 2.17 11.63
N PHE A 265 3.11 2.40 11.73
CA PHE A 265 2.41 3.53 11.12
C PHE A 265 2.14 4.58 12.21
N ASP A 266 2.92 5.65 12.24
CA ASP A 266 2.84 6.67 13.29
C ASP A 266 1.44 7.31 13.38
N TYR A 267 1.01 7.66 14.60
CA TYR A 267 -0.16 8.54 14.78
C TYR A 267 0.00 9.85 13.99
N CYS A 268 -1.06 10.26 13.30
CA CYS A 268 -1.06 11.52 12.57
C CYS A 268 -1.07 12.71 13.53
N LYS A 269 -0.01 13.52 13.45
CA LYS A 269 0.13 14.76 14.23
C LYS A 269 -0.89 15.83 13.85
N GLY A 270 -1.45 15.76 12.65
CA GLY A 270 -2.54 16.62 12.18
C GLY A 270 -3.92 16.22 12.71
N GLY A 271 -4.04 15.05 13.34
CA GLY A 271 -5.28 14.55 13.93
C GLY A 271 -6.31 14.04 12.93
N PHE A 272 -5.91 13.72 11.69
CA PHE A 272 -6.76 13.16 10.63
C PHE A 272 -6.92 11.64 10.76
N MET A 273 -7.41 11.19 11.91
CA MET A 273 -7.58 9.78 12.23
C MET A 273 -9.02 9.46 12.62
N ALA A 274 -9.52 8.28 12.26
CA ALA A 274 -10.84 7.80 12.66
C ALA A 274 -10.99 7.73 14.19
N SER A 275 -9.89 7.55 14.93
CA SER A 275 -9.88 7.60 16.40
C SER A 275 -10.20 9.00 16.96
N ASN A 276 -10.08 10.05 16.15
CA ASN A 276 -10.57 11.38 16.47
C ASN A 276 -12.07 11.45 16.22
N SER A 277 -12.83 11.86 17.24
CA SER A 277 -14.29 11.92 17.18
C SER A 277 -14.85 12.78 16.04
N LYS A 278 -14.07 13.72 15.48
CA LYS A 278 -14.43 14.53 14.31
C LYS A 278 -14.52 13.73 13.01
N TRP A 279 -13.83 12.59 12.90
CA TRP A 279 -13.66 11.83 11.65
C TRP A 279 -14.35 10.46 11.67
N THR A 280 -15.24 10.23 12.64
CA THR A 280 -16.04 9.00 12.75
C THR A 280 -17.50 9.37 12.94
N HIS A 281 -18.23 9.38 11.83
CA HIS A 281 -19.57 9.96 11.76
C HIS A 281 -20.46 9.27 10.71
N SER A 282 -21.77 9.53 10.80
CA SER A 282 -22.72 9.00 9.83
C SER A 282 -22.61 9.70 8.47
N LEU A 283 -23.15 9.08 7.42
CA LEU A 283 -23.17 9.65 6.07
C LEU A 283 -23.83 11.03 6.03
N SER A 284 -24.97 11.24 6.70
CA SER A 284 -25.62 12.57 6.75
C SER A 284 -24.74 13.64 7.38
N HIS A 285 -24.00 13.31 8.44
CA HIS A 285 -23.08 14.24 9.07
C HIS A 285 -21.90 14.58 8.16
N TRP A 286 -21.34 13.59 7.46
CA TRP A 286 -20.30 13.83 6.46
C TRP A 286 -20.79 14.73 5.32
N LYS A 287 -22.00 14.52 4.79
CA LYS A 287 -22.58 15.41 3.77
C LYS A 287 -22.66 16.85 4.27
N LYS A 288 -23.13 17.06 5.51
CA LYS A 288 -23.17 18.38 6.14
C LYS A 288 -21.78 19.02 6.26
N ASN A 289 -20.76 18.26 6.66
CA ASN A 289 -19.39 18.77 6.73
C ASN A 289 -18.92 19.30 5.36
N TYR A 290 -19.13 18.53 4.28
CA TYR A 290 -18.73 18.99 2.95
C TYR A 290 -19.53 20.20 2.47
N GLU A 291 -20.83 20.25 2.75
CA GLU A 291 -21.66 21.43 2.48
C GLU A 291 -21.09 22.68 3.17
N GLU A 292 -20.78 22.59 4.47
CA GLU A 292 -20.17 23.68 5.24
C GLU A 292 -18.80 24.07 4.67
N TRP A 293 -17.96 23.11 4.28
CA TRP A 293 -16.64 23.39 3.70
C TRP A 293 -16.72 24.14 2.38
N PHE A 294 -17.70 23.79 1.54
CA PHE A 294 -17.96 24.52 0.29
C PHE A 294 -18.54 25.92 0.54
N GLN A 295 -19.42 26.08 1.53
CA GLN A 295 -20.09 27.36 1.82
C GLN A 295 -19.20 28.36 2.58
N GLU A 296 -18.61 27.97 3.71
CA GLU A 296 -17.86 28.87 4.59
C GLU A 296 -16.51 29.26 3.99
N SER A 297 -15.84 28.30 3.34
CA SER A 297 -14.65 28.49 2.52
C SER A 297 -13.60 29.44 3.14
N SER A 298 -13.29 29.31 4.44
CA SER A 298 -12.19 30.08 5.04
C SER A 298 -10.83 29.49 4.65
N MET A 299 -9.75 30.28 4.70
CA MET A 299 -8.40 29.76 4.45
C MET A 299 -8.01 28.64 5.42
N GLU A 300 -8.41 28.75 6.69
CA GLU A 300 -8.16 27.73 7.72
C GLU A 300 -8.92 26.44 7.41
N THR A 301 -10.22 26.55 7.10
CA THR A 301 -11.10 25.45 6.69
C THR A 301 -10.53 24.69 5.49
N VAL A 302 -10.08 25.40 4.46
CA VAL A 302 -9.52 24.81 3.24
C VAL A 302 -8.20 24.07 3.51
N LEU A 303 -7.34 24.63 4.37
CA LEU A 303 -6.06 24.04 4.74
C LEU A 303 -6.25 22.76 5.55
N SER A 304 -7.24 22.76 6.44
CA SER A 304 -7.60 21.60 7.27
C SER A 304 -8.28 20.49 6.47
N TYR A 305 -9.14 20.80 5.50
CA TYR A 305 -9.97 19.78 4.85
C TYR A 305 -9.58 19.39 3.42
N GLY A 306 -8.59 20.07 2.83
CA GLY A 306 -8.07 19.73 1.50
C GLY A 306 -7.69 18.25 1.34
N THR A 307 -7.21 17.61 2.41
CA THR A 307 -6.84 16.18 2.42
C THR A 307 -8.03 15.25 2.23
N PHE A 308 -9.25 15.67 2.58
CA PHE A 308 -10.48 14.87 2.43
C PHE A 308 -10.96 14.75 0.98
N PHE A 309 -10.42 15.56 0.06
CA PHE A 309 -10.64 15.36 -1.38
C PHE A 309 -9.68 14.34 -2.00
N ASP A 310 -8.71 13.84 -1.22
CA ASP A 310 -7.80 12.77 -1.61
C ASP A 310 -8.18 11.48 -0.88
N CYS A 311 -9.43 11.06 -1.00
CA CYS A 311 -9.97 9.95 -0.23
C CYS A 311 -10.28 8.70 -1.07
N ARG A 312 -10.04 7.52 -0.50
CA ARG A 312 -10.31 6.22 -1.13
C ARG A 312 -10.71 5.18 -0.06
N PRO A 313 -11.65 4.27 -0.35
CA PRO A 313 -12.06 3.27 0.64
C PRO A 313 -10.99 2.16 0.78
N ILE A 314 -10.93 1.58 1.98
CA ILE A 314 -10.09 0.41 2.31
C ILE A 314 -10.98 -0.78 2.68
N TYR A 315 -11.90 -0.62 3.64
CA TYR A 315 -12.69 -1.72 4.18
C TYR A 315 -14.16 -1.33 4.37
N GLY A 316 -15.08 -2.28 4.21
CA GLY A 316 -16.51 -2.11 4.49
C GLY A 316 -17.38 -1.89 3.25
N ASP A 317 -18.52 -1.20 3.40
CA ASP A 317 -19.47 -0.91 2.33
C ASP A 317 -19.09 0.37 1.59
N PHE A 318 -18.37 0.21 0.47
CA PHE A 318 -17.79 1.32 -0.29
C PHE A 318 -18.84 2.27 -0.86
N SER A 319 -20.10 1.83 -1.00
CA SER A 319 -21.20 2.66 -1.47
C SER A 319 -21.41 3.89 -0.58
N LEU A 320 -21.05 3.85 0.71
CA LEU A 320 -21.14 5.01 1.60
C LEU A 320 -20.22 6.16 1.16
N LEU A 321 -18.97 5.84 0.79
CA LEU A 321 -18.04 6.85 0.29
C LEU A 321 -18.39 7.28 -1.15
N GLU A 322 -18.90 6.37 -1.98
CA GLU A 322 -19.39 6.71 -3.33
C GLU A 322 -20.59 7.65 -3.28
N ASN A 323 -21.52 7.45 -2.33
CA ASN A 323 -22.63 8.36 -2.08
C ASN A 323 -22.17 9.74 -1.60
N LEU A 324 -21.12 9.78 -0.77
CA LEU A 324 -20.52 11.05 -0.36
C LEU A 324 -19.84 11.75 -1.54
N LYS A 325 -19.13 11.02 -2.41
CA LYS A 325 -18.54 11.56 -3.64
C LYS A 325 -19.58 12.09 -4.62
N SER A 326 -20.71 11.40 -4.76
CA SER A 326 -21.83 11.85 -5.59
C SER A 326 -22.42 13.14 -5.04
N PHE A 327 -22.60 13.24 -3.72
CA PHE A 327 -23.03 14.48 -3.07
C PHE A 327 -22.02 15.62 -3.26
N MET A 328 -20.71 15.37 -3.15
CA MET A 328 -19.71 16.38 -3.46
C MET A 328 -19.83 16.89 -4.91
N ASP A 329 -20.07 16.00 -5.87
CA ASP A 329 -20.27 16.37 -7.27
C ASP A 329 -21.50 17.27 -7.44
N GLU A 330 -22.61 16.95 -6.77
CA GLU A 330 -23.81 17.82 -6.72
C GLU A 330 -23.45 19.22 -6.19
N GLN A 331 -22.69 19.30 -5.09
CA GLN A 331 -22.26 20.58 -4.52
C GLN A 331 -21.38 21.40 -5.48
N LEU A 332 -20.53 20.74 -6.28
CA LEU A 332 -19.68 21.40 -7.27
C LEU A 332 -20.44 22.02 -8.46
N HIS A 333 -21.75 21.78 -8.61
CA HIS A 333 -22.58 22.46 -9.61
C HIS A 333 -22.97 23.89 -9.21
N PHE A 334 -22.86 24.24 -7.93
CA PHE A 334 -23.15 25.58 -7.44
C PHE A 334 -21.95 26.53 -7.63
N PRO A 335 -22.16 27.86 -7.68
CA PRO A 335 -21.05 28.80 -7.80
C PRO A 335 -20.16 28.80 -6.54
N LEU A 336 -18.94 28.29 -6.69
CA LEU A 336 -17.97 28.08 -5.60
C LEU A 336 -16.70 28.92 -5.79
N GLU A 337 -16.82 30.15 -6.31
CA GLU A 337 -15.67 31.00 -6.62
C GLU A 337 -14.78 31.27 -5.40
N ARG A 338 -15.40 31.55 -4.24
CA ARG A 338 -14.68 31.75 -2.97
C ARG A 338 -13.96 30.50 -2.49
N PHE A 339 -14.56 29.32 -2.67
CA PHE A 339 -13.94 28.05 -2.34
C PHE A 339 -12.67 27.82 -3.16
N PHE A 340 -12.78 27.96 -4.50
CA PHE A 340 -11.65 27.79 -5.40
C PHE A 340 -10.57 28.86 -5.20
N PHE A 341 -10.96 30.10 -4.89
CA PHE A 341 -10.03 31.15 -4.51
C PHE A 341 -9.22 30.77 -3.27
N ASN A 342 -9.87 30.31 -2.19
CA ASN A 342 -9.16 29.96 -0.96
C ASN A 342 -8.32 28.68 -1.12
N MET A 343 -8.78 27.70 -1.91
CA MET A 343 -7.97 26.55 -2.33
C MET A 343 -6.73 26.99 -3.14
N ALA A 344 -6.87 28.00 -3.99
CA ALA A 344 -5.76 28.57 -4.72
C ALA A 344 -4.76 29.27 -3.78
N GLN A 345 -5.22 30.09 -2.84
CA GLN A 345 -4.35 30.71 -1.83
C GLN A 345 -3.59 29.67 -1.01
N ASN A 346 -4.26 28.58 -0.64
CA ASN A 346 -3.64 27.45 0.05
C ASN A 346 -2.51 26.78 -0.77
N ALA A 347 -2.70 26.61 -2.07
CA ALA A 347 -1.66 26.08 -2.95
C ALA A 347 -0.48 27.05 -3.14
N LEU A 348 -0.76 28.36 -3.07
CA LEU A 348 0.23 29.44 -3.26
C LEU A 348 1.03 29.80 -2.00
N GLN A 349 0.57 29.42 -0.81
CA GLN A 349 1.28 29.70 0.45
C GLN A 349 2.67 29.05 0.54
N TYR A 350 2.88 28.00 -0.24
CA TYR A 350 4.17 27.32 -0.31
C TYR A 350 5.08 28.10 -1.24
N ASP A 351 6.06 28.81 -0.65
CA ASP A 351 7.08 29.53 -1.40
C ASP A 351 7.66 28.68 -2.54
N THR A 352 7.90 29.31 -3.68
CA THR A 352 8.79 28.77 -4.71
C THR A 352 10.08 28.42 -4.00
N GLN A 353 10.53 27.16 -4.02
CA GLN A 353 11.75 26.70 -3.34
C GLN A 353 13.05 27.25 -4.00
N LEU A 354 12.94 28.41 -4.63
CA LEU A 354 13.99 29.22 -5.22
C LEU A 354 14.12 30.54 -4.47
N THR A 355 15.34 30.96 -4.21
CA THR A 355 15.65 32.33 -3.78
C THR A 355 15.49 33.31 -4.95
N TRP A 356 15.54 34.61 -4.66
CA TRP A 356 15.54 35.65 -5.69
C TRP A 356 16.68 35.47 -6.72
N LEU A 357 17.83 34.96 -6.27
CA LEU A 357 18.98 34.60 -7.12
C LEU A 357 18.81 33.24 -7.84
N LYS A 358 17.63 32.63 -7.81
CA LYS A 358 17.33 31.31 -8.41
C LYS A 358 18.19 30.17 -7.86
N ASN A 359 18.67 30.30 -6.62
CA ASN A 359 19.28 29.20 -5.87
C ASN A 359 18.20 28.42 -5.11
N ILE A 360 18.46 27.16 -4.75
CA ILE A 360 17.54 26.39 -3.92
C ILE A 360 17.42 27.08 -2.56
N LYS A 361 16.18 27.27 -2.08
CA LYS A 361 15.93 27.79 -0.73
C LYS A 361 16.26 26.70 0.28
N THR A 362 17.17 27.00 1.20
CA THR A 362 17.68 26.06 2.21
C THR A 362 17.37 26.54 3.62
N PHE A 363 17.46 25.62 4.58
CA PHE A 363 17.54 25.91 6.01
C PHE A 363 18.66 25.06 6.62
N LYS A 364 19.06 25.37 7.86
CA LYS A 364 20.14 24.64 8.54
C LYS A 364 19.58 23.54 9.43
N VAL A 365 20.18 22.35 9.33
CA VAL A 365 20.02 21.23 10.28
C VAL A 365 21.43 20.75 10.60
N ASP A 366 21.80 20.73 11.89
CA ASP A 366 23.14 20.36 12.34
C ASP A 366 24.24 21.12 11.58
N GLU A 367 24.06 22.44 11.43
CA GLU A 367 24.92 23.37 10.69
C GLU A 367 25.01 23.15 9.16
N GLU A 368 24.42 22.08 8.62
CA GLU A 368 24.41 21.78 7.19
C GLU A 368 23.19 22.37 6.47
N GLU A 369 23.40 22.81 5.22
CA GLU A 369 22.32 23.29 4.37
C GLU A 369 21.48 22.14 3.80
N VAL A 370 20.18 22.19 4.06
CA VAL A 370 19.20 21.22 3.58
C VAL A 370 18.03 21.92 2.88
N PHE A 371 17.31 21.20 2.01
CA PHE A 371 15.99 21.64 1.53
C PHE A 371 14.93 20.56 1.78
N ASP A 372 13.68 20.97 1.99
CA ASP A 372 12.55 20.06 2.24
C ASP A 372 11.90 19.64 0.91
N ILE A 373 12.07 18.37 0.55
CA ILE A 373 11.55 17.82 -0.70
C ILE A 373 10.04 17.63 -0.67
N LYS A 374 9.46 17.30 0.50
CA LYS A 374 7.99 17.20 0.64
C LYS A 374 7.37 18.57 0.41
N ARG A 375 7.92 19.62 1.06
CA ARG A 375 7.48 21.00 0.90
C ARG A 375 7.61 21.47 -0.55
N ALA A 376 8.67 21.06 -1.26
CA ALA A 376 8.86 21.37 -2.67
C ALA A 376 7.78 20.75 -3.57
N MET A 377 7.31 19.55 -3.25
CA MET A 377 6.31 18.82 -4.05
C MET A 377 4.86 19.24 -3.74
N THR A 378 4.57 19.69 -2.52
CA THR A 378 3.21 20.06 -2.08
C THR A 378 2.45 21.00 -3.04
N PRO A 379 3.06 22.05 -3.63
CA PRO A 379 2.38 22.89 -4.62
C PRO A 379 1.81 22.11 -5.80
N MET A 380 2.51 21.09 -6.31
CA MET A 380 2.03 20.27 -7.43
C MET A 380 0.81 19.45 -7.01
N VAL A 381 0.85 18.82 -5.85
CA VAL A 381 -0.27 18.03 -5.31
C VAL A 381 -1.52 18.91 -5.13
N ASN A 382 -1.34 20.05 -4.46
CA ASN A 382 -2.45 20.97 -4.19
C ASN A 382 -3.03 21.57 -5.48
N ALA A 383 -2.17 21.93 -6.44
CA ALA A 383 -2.62 22.42 -7.73
C ALA A 383 -3.39 21.35 -8.52
N MET A 384 -2.89 20.11 -8.60
CA MET A 384 -3.59 19.03 -9.30
C MET A 384 -4.94 18.73 -8.64
N ARG A 385 -5.02 18.73 -7.30
CA ARG A 385 -6.28 18.59 -6.58
C ARG A 385 -7.27 19.70 -6.94
N LEU A 386 -6.82 20.96 -6.91
CA LEU A 386 -7.65 22.11 -7.25
C LEU A 386 -8.18 22.05 -8.68
N TYR A 387 -7.29 21.81 -9.65
CA TYR A 387 -7.70 21.67 -11.05
C TYR A 387 -8.63 20.48 -11.26
N ALA A 388 -8.39 19.35 -10.60
CA ALA A 388 -9.26 18.17 -10.66
C ALA A 388 -10.66 18.51 -10.16
N LEU A 389 -10.80 19.11 -8.97
CA LEU A 389 -12.09 19.51 -8.41
C LEU A 389 -12.81 20.55 -9.30
N ALA A 390 -12.08 21.54 -9.81
CA ALA A 390 -12.64 22.56 -10.71
C ALA A 390 -13.15 21.98 -12.05
N ASN A 391 -12.69 20.78 -12.42
CA ASN A 391 -13.14 20.05 -13.61
C ASN A 391 -13.93 18.78 -13.26
N ARG A 392 -14.39 18.63 -12.00
CA ARG A 392 -15.20 17.51 -11.51
C ARG A 392 -14.54 16.14 -11.70
N VAL A 393 -13.22 16.08 -11.57
CA VAL A 393 -12.41 14.86 -11.60
C VAL A 393 -12.17 14.36 -10.17
N PHE A 394 -12.68 13.17 -9.85
CA PHE A 394 -12.58 12.55 -8.51
C PHE A 394 -11.48 11.49 -8.39
N GLU A 395 -10.65 11.30 -9.43
CA GLU A 395 -9.37 10.59 -9.29
C GLU A 395 -8.52 11.31 -8.24
N THR A 396 -7.76 10.56 -7.44
CA THR A 396 -7.00 11.10 -6.31
C THR A 396 -5.51 11.22 -6.63
N ASN A 397 -4.95 10.27 -7.36
CA ASN A 397 -3.52 10.24 -7.65
C ASN A 397 -3.07 11.46 -8.46
N THR A 398 -1.99 12.12 -8.04
CA THR A 398 -1.50 13.38 -8.63
C THR A 398 -1.11 13.20 -10.10
N GLY A 399 -0.40 12.11 -10.43
CA GLY A 399 -0.01 11.79 -11.80
C GLY A 399 -1.20 11.50 -12.70
N LYS A 400 -2.16 10.69 -12.23
CA LYS A 400 -3.39 10.39 -12.98
C LYS A 400 -4.30 11.60 -13.15
N ARG A 401 -4.41 12.46 -12.14
CA ARG A 401 -5.10 13.76 -12.26
C ARG A 401 -4.49 14.57 -13.39
N LEU A 402 -3.17 14.68 -13.44
CA LEU A 402 -2.48 15.41 -14.50
C LEU A 402 -2.76 14.83 -15.88
N GLU A 403 -2.78 13.50 -16.02
CA GLU A 403 -3.15 12.81 -17.26
C GLU A 403 -4.56 13.19 -17.72
N ILE A 404 -5.58 13.00 -16.86
CA ILE A 404 -6.97 13.36 -17.15
C ILE A 404 -7.12 14.84 -17.48
N LEU A 405 -6.47 15.73 -16.71
CA LEU A 405 -6.51 17.17 -16.95
C LEU A 405 -5.83 17.58 -18.27
N THR A 406 -4.89 16.77 -18.76
CA THR A 406 -4.28 16.95 -20.09
C THR A 406 -5.27 16.58 -21.19
N GLU A 407 -6.00 15.47 -21.03
CA GLU A 407 -7.06 15.07 -21.96
C GLU A 407 -8.18 16.11 -22.05
N LEU A 408 -8.52 16.74 -20.90
CA LEU A 408 -9.46 17.86 -20.80
C LEU A 408 -8.88 19.20 -21.30
N LYS A 409 -7.65 19.22 -21.83
CA LYS A 409 -6.96 20.41 -22.36
C LYS A 409 -6.73 21.53 -21.33
N VAL A 410 -6.80 21.23 -20.04
CA VAL A 410 -6.42 22.16 -18.95
C VAL A 410 -4.91 22.40 -18.97
N PHE A 411 -4.15 21.35 -19.29
CA PHE A 411 -2.71 21.40 -19.53
C PHE A 411 -2.39 20.97 -20.96
N SER A 412 -1.39 21.61 -21.57
CA SER A 412 -0.80 21.12 -22.81
C SER A 412 0.03 19.87 -22.55
N ALA A 413 0.21 19.03 -23.58
CA ALA A 413 1.03 17.82 -23.50
C ALA A 413 2.47 18.10 -23.02
N ARG A 414 3.02 19.26 -23.43
CA ARG A 414 4.36 19.70 -22.99
C ARG A 414 4.38 20.04 -21.50
N GLU A 415 3.46 20.88 -21.02
CA GLU A 415 3.37 21.23 -19.59
C GLU A 415 3.18 19.98 -18.73
N SER A 416 2.30 19.08 -19.18
CA SER A 416 2.02 17.81 -18.51
C SER A 416 3.28 16.93 -18.37
N LYS A 417 4.05 16.78 -19.45
CA LYS A 417 5.31 16.02 -19.40
C LYS A 417 6.33 16.60 -18.42
N GLU A 418 6.54 17.91 -18.41
CA GLU A 418 7.48 18.58 -17.49
C GLU A 418 7.05 18.44 -16.03
N LEU A 419 5.75 18.61 -15.75
CA LEU A 419 5.18 18.45 -14.41
C LEU A 419 5.29 17.01 -13.91
N TYR A 420 4.94 16.05 -14.76
CA TYR A 420 5.04 14.62 -14.45
C TYR A 420 6.49 14.22 -14.13
N GLN A 421 7.43 14.60 -15.00
CA GLN A 421 8.85 14.30 -14.81
C GLN A 421 9.39 14.95 -13.53
N GLY A 422 9.06 16.22 -13.28
CA GLY A 422 9.49 16.93 -12.08
C GLY A 422 8.94 16.31 -10.79
N TYR A 423 7.65 15.98 -10.77
CA TYR A 423 7.01 15.36 -9.61
C TYR A 423 7.66 14.01 -9.25
N TYR A 424 7.78 13.12 -10.24
CA TYR A 424 8.30 11.78 -10.00
C TYR A 424 9.83 11.73 -9.82
N TYR A 425 10.56 12.71 -10.34
CA TYR A 425 11.98 12.89 -10.03
C TYR A 425 12.19 13.25 -8.55
N LEU A 426 11.47 14.25 -8.04
CA LEU A 426 11.52 14.62 -6.62
C LEU A 426 11.02 13.48 -5.72
N MET A 427 10.00 12.75 -6.14
CA MET A 427 9.53 11.58 -5.42
C MET A 427 10.60 10.47 -5.34
N GLY A 428 11.31 10.22 -6.45
CA GLY A 428 12.42 9.26 -6.48
C GLY A 428 13.53 9.62 -5.50
N LEU A 429 13.99 10.88 -5.53
CA LEU A 429 14.97 11.41 -4.57
C LEU A 429 14.48 11.28 -3.12
N ARG A 430 13.19 11.54 -2.87
CA ARG A 430 12.59 11.41 -1.53
C ARG A 430 12.63 9.97 -1.04
N LEU A 431 12.22 9.02 -1.88
CA LEU A 431 12.24 7.59 -1.53
C LEU A 431 13.65 7.07 -1.31
N GLU A 432 14.61 7.45 -2.17
CA GLU A 432 16.02 7.07 -2.06
C GLU A 432 16.61 7.52 -0.73
N LYS A 433 16.39 8.79 -0.35
CA LYS A 433 16.91 9.32 0.92
C LYS A 433 16.23 8.70 2.13
N GLN A 434 14.94 8.42 2.06
CA GLN A 434 14.24 7.75 3.15
C GLN A 434 14.73 6.30 3.33
N ALA A 435 14.90 5.56 2.24
CA ALA A 435 15.38 4.18 2.29
C ALA A 435 16.82 4.12 2.80
N GLY A 436 17.70 4.97 2.25
CA GLY A 436 19.10 5.05 2.68
C GLY A 436 19.27 5.43 4.15
N ALA A 437 18.47 6.36 4.69
CA ALA A 437 18.51 6.71 6.11
C ALA A 437 18.17 5.52 7.02
N ILE A 438 17.18 4.71 6.64
CA ILE A 438 16.75 3.55 7.42
C ILE A 438 17.79 2.43 7.33
N ILE A 439 18.22 2.08 6.11
CA ILE A 439 19.05 0.89 5.86
C ILE A 439 20.52 1.14 6.24
N ASN A 440 21.06 2.30 5.89
CA ASN A 440 22.50 2.57 6.02
C ASN A 440 22.84 3.27 7.33
N GLU A 441 21.94 4.10 7.86
CA GLU A 441 22.20 4.91 9.05
C GLU A 441 21.43 4.45 10.29
N GLY A 442 20.45 3.54 10.14
CA GLY A 442 19.56 3.13 11.24
C GLY A 442 18.71 4.28 11.77
N LYS A 443 18.44 5.31 10.95
CA LYS A 443 17.73 6.54 11.34
C LYS A 443 16.32 6.58 10.77
N PRO A 444 15.39 7.28 11.45
CA PRO A 444 14.04 7.46 10.93
C PRO A 444 14.05 8.26 9.62
N PRO A 445 13.10 8.00 8.71
CA PRO A 445 13.03 8.68 7.42
C PRO A 445 12.67 10.16 7.59
N LEU A 446 13.35 11.01 6.80
CA LEU A 446 13.20 12.46 6.80
C LEU A 446 12.60 12.97 5.48
N ASN A 447 12.17 14.23 5.47
CA ASN A 447 11.64 14.90 4.27
C ASN A 447 12.59 15.96 3.71
N TYR A 448 13.81 16.06 4.24
CA TYR A 448 14.81 17.00 3.74
C TYR A 448 16.08 16.27 3.30
N ILE A 449 16.81 16.92 2.40
CA ILE A 449 18.05 16.41 1.82
C ILE A 449 19.15 17.46 1.95
N LYS A 450 20.34 17.02 2.31
CA LYS A 450 21.55 17.84 2.38
C LYS A 450 22.00 18.23 0.99
N ILE A 451 22.28 19.51 0.77
CA ILE A 451 22.77 20.01 -0.53
C ILE A 451 24.10 19.37 -0.91
N SER A 452 24.98 19.13 0.08
CA SER A 452 26.28 18.48 -0.09
C SER A 452 26.20 17.04 -0.62
N GLN A 453 25.05 16.37 -0.48
CA GLN A 453 24.83 15.01 -0.99
C GLN A 453 24.33 14.97 -2.45
N LEU A 454 24.07 16.12 -3.06
CA LEU A 454 23.56 16.21 -4.42
C LEU A 454 24.69 16.43 -5.41
N THR A 455 24.68 15.66 -6.49
CA THR A 455 25.55 15.91 -7.64
C THR A 455 25.15 17.21 -8.34
N GLN A 456 26.07 17.79 -9.11
CA GLN A 456 25.79 18.99 -9.89
C GLN A 456 24.65 18.79 -10.89
N VAL A 457 24.54 17.59 -11.50
CA VAL A 457 23.45 17.24 -12.41
C VAL A 457 22.11 17.25 -11.69
N GLN A 458 22.03 16.68 -10.48
CA GLN A 458 20.81 16.71 -9.68
C GLN A 458 20.45 18.14 -9.28
N LEU A 459 21.42 18.96 -8.86
CA LEU A 459 21.18 20.36 -8.50
C LEU A 459 20.59 21.18 -9.66
N VAL A 460 21.13 21.04 -10.87
CA VAL A 460 20.59 21.70 -12.06
C VAL A 460 19.17 21.20 -12.36
N THR A 461 18.95 19.89 -12.31
CA THR A 461 17.64 19.27 -12.54
C THR A 461 16.59 19.78 -11.56
N ILE A 462 16.90 19.82 -10.26
CA ILE A 462 16.02 20.33 -9.20
C ILE A 462 15.69 21.80 -9.45
N LYS A 463 16.69 22.63 -9.82
CA LYS A 463 16.46 24.05 -10.14
C LYS A 463 15.51 24.23 -11.31
N GLU A 464 15.62 23.42 -12.37
CA GLU A 464 14.66 23.45 -13.49
C GLU A 464 13.26 23.02 -13.05
N ILE A 465 13.13 21.94 -12.26
CA ILE A 465 11.84 21.49 -11.72
C ILE A 465 11.18 22.60 -10.91
N PHE A 466 11.93 23.34 -10.09
CA PHE A 466 11.36 24.43 -9.30
C PHE A 466 10.87 25.61 -10.17
N LYS A 467 11.45 25.82 -11.36
CA LYS A 467 10.90 26.79 -12.32
C LYS A 467 9.56 26.30 -12.87
N VAL A 468 9.45 25.02 -13.21
CA VAL A 468 8.19 24.41 -13.66
C VAL A 468 7.10 24.55 -12.58
N ILE A 469 7.45 24.32 -11.32
CA ILE A 469 6.52 24.50 -10.18
C ILE A 469 6.08 25.96 -10.05
N ARG A 470 7.02 26.91 -10.17
CA ARG A 470 6.68 28.34 -10.14
C ARG A 470 5.73 28.71 -11.28
N ASP A 471 5.97 28.21 -12.48
CA ASP A 471 5.12 28.51 -13.63
C ASP A 471 3.71 27.91 -13.45
N LEU A 472 3.59 26.73 -12.85
CA LEU A 472 2.32 26.15 -12.40
C LEU A 472 1.60 27.04 -11.37
N GLN A 473 2.32 27.56 -10.38
CA GLN A 473 1.77 28.48 -9.37
C GLN A 473 1.27 29.78 -10.02
N LEU A 474 2.01 30.33 -11.00
CA LEU A 474 1.57 31.50 -11.77
C LEU A 474 0.29 31.21 -12.56
N LYS A 475 0.21 30.05 -13.23
CA LYS A 475 -1.00 29.62 -13.95
C LYS A 475 -2.21 29.51 -13.02
N LEU A 476 -2.02 28.90 -11.84
CA LEU A 476 -3.03 28.77 -10.80
C LEU A 476 -3.50 30.13 -10.30
N LYS A 477 -2.57 31.06 -10.00
CA LYS A 477 -2.89 32.44 -9.61
C LYS A 477 -3.74 33.14 -10.68
N ILE A 478 -3.32 33.07 -11.93
CA ILE A 478 -4.05 33.68 -13.06
C ILE A 478 -5.47 33.11 -13.20
N LYS A 479 -5.64 31.79 -13.02
CA LYS A 479 -6.93 31.13 -13.23
C LYS A 479 -7.93 31.36 -12.09
N PHE A 480 -7.48 31.30 -10.84
CA PHE A 480 -8.38 31.21 -9.69
C PHE A 480 -8.36 32.43 -8.76
N THR A 481 -7.43 33.39 -8.93
CA THR A 481 -7.34 34.56 -8.05
C THR A 481 -7.54 35.90 -8.73
N LYS A 482 -7.86 35.95 -10.03
CA LYS A 482 -8.04 37.21 -10.76
C LYS A 482 -9.37 37.93 -10.50
N SER A 483 -10.37 37.21 -9.98
CA SER A 483 -11.73 37.74 -9.75
C SER A 483 -11.94 38.34 -8.36
N PHE A 484 -10.90 38.37 -7.52
CA PHE A 484 -10.95 38.84 -6.12
C PHE A 484 -9.82 39.83 -5.83
#